data_AF-A0A429AEF1-F1
#
_entry.id   AF-A0A429AEF1-F1
#
_cell.length_a   1.000
_cell.length_b   1.000
_cell.length_c   1.000
_cell.angle_alpha   90.00
_cell.angle_beta   90.00
_cell.angle_gamma   90.00
#
_symmetry.space_group_name_H-M   'P 1'
#
loop_
_entity.id
_entity.type
_entity.pdbx_description
1 polymer ?
#
loop_
_entity_poly.entity_id
_entity_poly.type
_entity_poly.pdbx_seq_one_letter_code
_entity_poly.pdbx_strand_id
1 'polypeptide(L)'
;MRVAAGAAVVAAVMLPALPAAADDSPDERPDVPVGTWLAARTQPAVQLTSFTYTATVSVPSNTINEVAYNQIVQEAVTAVQSGKISSDERSIGKWVFQQIAANVDTYVSSTTPMRTVEAEVGGMCTGWWVTPDGYMVTGAHCVQIGETELSQLFAQQALAKFNKKDAKEIISGLGDLRNDEEIVKLAQQIYVTFNSTHMQLSNLKQSLSVMQSLPGGGVDKTAKAVPAELVSVGESYPGKDFALLKVNGQQNLPTVPLGDDADVRTGDTLYISGFPGLVTNTPFFSLESKLEPALTEGPYNAKRTTQTGVPYIQTQAPSYHGNSGGPVFSKDGKVIGMLIAGTVSEGGEASESESFVLPVGIIKEKLGEKNVKPAQAVTTTRYNEALNDYFRRYYSAALPKFREVQALFPNHPYVAKYISESQQAISAGKDETPKPILMWVLIGGGVLLLLVLAAVLVKVLRGRRTRPPAIISPQPGYGAVQPPPWQQLPAGQAQLSPPVQPMQPAHGAYGHSGSDGYGSDGSGPGGYGAGGYAAGPYGSAPEAQFQQPPHPQQGGDQTRAVRYGQFAPPSDPRSGQVADLERQIADLQRRLGDQPPNS
;
A
#
# COMPACT_ATOMS: atom_id res chain seq x y z
N MET A 1 -70.23 -15.20 -41.24
CA MET A 1 -70.18 -16.17 -40.10
C MET A 1 -68.73 -16.25 -39.60
N ARG A 2 -68.47 -16.93 -38.47
CA ARG A 2 -67.17 -17.01 -37.74
C ARG A 2 -65.99 -17.39 -38.68
N VAL A 3 -64.90 -16.60 -38.73
CA VAL A 3 -63.67 -16.63 -37.88
C VAL A 3 -62.71 -17.79 -38.20
N ALA A 4 -61.50 -17.44 -38.67
CA ALA A 4 -60.25 -18.17 -38.45
C ALA A 4 -59.05 -17.27 -38.82
N ALA A 5 -58.48 -16.55 -37.85
CA ALA A 5 -57.20 -15.86 -38.00
C ALA A 5 -56.21 -16.45 -36.97
N GLY A 6 -55.13 -17.06 -37.45
CA GLY A 6 -54.16 -17.74 -36.58
C GLY A 6 -53.20 -16.75 -35.92
N ALA A 7 -53.29 -16.58 -34.61
CA ALA A 7 -52.33 -15.80 -33.84
C ALA A 7 -51.12 -16.69 -33.46
N ALA A 8 -49.95 -16.41 -34.04
CA ALA A 8 -48.70 -17.04 -33.62
C ALA A 8 -48.19 -16.38 -32.33
N VAL A 9 -48.34 -17.07 -31.19
CA VAL A 9 -47.81 -16.60 -29.90
C VAL A 9 -46.31 -16.86 -29.86
N VAL A 10 -45.50 -15.83 -30.10
CA VAL A 10 -44.07 -15.85 -29.79
C VAL A 10 -43.93 -15.74 -28.28
N ALA A 11 -43.65 -16.86 -27.62
CA ALA A 11 -43.37 -16.90 -26.19
C ALA A 11 -42.00 -16.28 -25.91
N ALA A 12 -41.97 -14.97 -25.66
CA ALA A 12 -40.78 -14.29 -25.17
C ALA A 12 -40.43 -14.82 -23.77
N VAL A 13 -39.41 -15.68 -23.70
CA VAL A 13 -38.87 -16.17 -22.42
C VAL A 13 -38.15 -15.02 -21.74
N MET A 14 -38.90 -14.28 -20.92
CA MET A 14 -38.35 -13.33 -19.95
C MET A 14 -37.50 -14.11 -18.96
N LEU A 15 -36.19 -14.15 -19.18
CA LEU A 15 -35.24 -14.50 -18.13
C LEU A 15 -35.44 -13.49 -16.99
N PRO A 16 -35.78 -13.94 -15.76
CA PRO A 16 -35.83 -13.01 -14.64
C PRO A 16 -34.41 -12.45 -14.45
N ALA A 17 -34.31 -11.12 -14.36
CA ALA A 17 -33.07 -10.50 -13.93
C ALA A 17 -32.76 -11.05 -12.53
N LEU A 18 -31.66 -11.80 -12.41
CA LEU A 18 -31.18 -12.26 -11.11
C LEU A 18 -30.99 -11.01 -10.24
N PRO A 19 -31.53 -10.96 -9.00
CA PRO A 19 -31.18 -9.89 -8.10
C PRO A 19 -29.67 -9.90 -7.93
N ALA A 20 -29.04 -8.73 -7.94
CA ALA A 20 -27.66 -8.62 -7.51
C ALA A 20 -27.56 -9.24 -6.12
N ALA A 21 -26.68 -10.22 -5.94
CA ALA A 21 -26.47 -10.82 -4.63
C ALA A 21 -26.07 -9.70 -3.66
N ALA A 22 -26.87 -9.50 -2.61
CA ALA A 22 -26.44 -8.67 -1.50
C ALA A 22 -25.18 -9.34 -0.91
N ASP A 23 -24.12 -8.58 -0.69
CA ASP A 23 -23.04 -9.05 0.20
C ASP A 23 -23.71 -9.28 1.56
N ASP A 24 -23.76 -10.54 2.00
CA ASP A 24 -24.50 -10.94 3.21
C ASP A 24 -23.96 -10.24 4.47
N SER A 25 -24.76 -10.29 5.53
CA SER A 25 -24.64 -9.40 6.70
C SER A 25 -23.21 -9.30 7.30
N PRO A 26 -22.81 -8.11 7.79
CA PRO A 26 -21.43 -7.80 8.15
C PRO A 26 -20.94 -8.42 9.48
N ASP A 27 -21.33 -9.66 9.80
CA ASP A 27 -20.81 -10.46 10.91
C ASP A 27 -20.65 -11.97 10.64
N GLU A 28 -21.03 -12.54 9.48
CA GLU A 28 -20.55 -13.90 9.09
C GLU A 28 -19.08 -13.91 8.59
N ARG A 29 -18.23 -13.12 9.26
CA ARG A 29 -16.77 -13.16 9.07
C ARG A 29 -16.20 -14.30 9.94
N PRO A 30 -15.36 -15.20 9.40
CA PRO A 30 -14.55 -16.10 10.21
C PRO A 30 -13.51 -15.32 11.03
N ASP A 31 -12.59 -16.02 11.71
CA ASP A 31 -11.56 -15.54 12.64
C ASP A 31 -10.44 -14.68 12.01
N VAL A 32 -10.80 -13.78 11.09
CA VAL A 32 -9.92 -13.01 10.20
C VAL A 32 -10.04 -11.51 10.52
N PRO A 33 -8.94 -10.80 10.81
CA PRO A 33 -8.97 -9.35 11.04
C PRO A 33 -9.54 -8.56 9.85
N VAL A 34 -10.24 -7.47 10.16
CA VAL A 34 -10.89 -6.61 9.14
C VAL A 34 -9.89 -6.14 8.09
N GLY A 35 -8.71 -5.67 8.49
CA GLY A 35 -7.64 -5.26 7.56
C GLY A 35 -7.17 -6.39 6.64
N THR A 36 -7.07 -7.63 7.12
CA THR A 36 -6.67 -8.80 6.32
C THR A 36 -7.70 -9.14 5.24
N TRP A 37 -8.99 -9.09 5.59
CA TRP A 37 -10.10 -9.32 4.66
C TRP A 37 -10.26 -8.18 3.65
N LEU A 38 -10.09 -6.93 4.11
CA LEU A 38 -10.11 -5.73 3.26
C LEU A 38 -8.98 -5.77 2.22
N ALA A 39 -7.73 -5.93 2.65
CA ALA A 39 -6.58 -6.00 1.75
C ALA A 39 -6.80 -7.07 0.66
N ALA A 40 -7.15 -8.30 1.06
CA ALA A 40 -7.40 -9.40 0.15
C ALA A 40 -8.46 -9.06 -0.92
N ARG A 41 -9.56 -8.39 -0.56
CA ARG A 41 -10.64 -7.98 -1.48
C ARG A 41 -10.30 -6.75 -2.32
N THR A 42 -9.62 -5.74 -1.78
CA THR A 42 -9.48 -4.41 -2.44
C THR A 42 -8.17 -4.19 -3.18
N GLN A 43 -7.05 -4.75 -2.72
CA GLN A 43 -5.74 -4.61 -3.38
C GLN A 43 -5.72 -4.91 -4.90
N PRO A 44 -6.47 -5.90 -5.45
CA PRO A 44 -6.47 -6.14 -6.89
C PRO A 44 -6.96 -4.97 -7.76
N ALA A 45 -7.70 -4.03 -7.17
CA ALA A 45 -8.20 -2.83 -7.85
C ALA A 45 -7.26 -1.61 -7.70
N VAL A 46 -6.28 -1.68 -6.80
CA VAL A 46 -5.36 -0.59 -6.42
C VAL A 46 -4.04 -0.80 -7.15
N GLN A 47 -3.57 0.23 -7.85
CA GLN A 47 -2.46 0.13 -8.81
C GLN A 47 -1.46 1.28 -8.64
N LEU A 48 -0.18 0.96 -8.84
CA LEU A 48 0.90 1.92 -8.83
C LEU A 48 0.83 2.75 -10.12
N THR A 49 0.58 4.05 -9.98
CA THR A 49 0.64 5.01 -11.10
C THR A 49 2.00 5.66 -11.15
N SER A 50 2.46 5.98 -12.36
CA SER A 50 3.66 6.78 -12.59
C SER A 50 3.34 7.92 -13.55
N PHE A 51 3.82 9.11 -13.21
CA PHE A 51 3.84 10.25 -14.12
C PHE A 51 5.29 10.66 -14.39
N THR A 52 5.59 11.02 -15.64
CA THR A 52 6.94 11.40 -16.06
C THR A 52 6.85 12.62 -16.98
N TYR A 53 7.68 13.61 -16.69
CA TYR A 53 7.97 14.74 -17.56
C TYR A 53 9.39 14.62 -18.10
N THR A 54 9.53 14.62 -19.42
CA THR A 54 10.83 14.70 -20.11
C THR A 54 10.98 16.07 -20.75
N ALA A 55 12.17 16.66 -20.68
CA ALA A 55 12.48 17.95 -21.31
C ALA A 55 13.96 18.05 -21.69
N THR A 56 14.22 18.72 -22.81
CA THR A 56 15.55 19.19 -23.18
C THR A 56 15.84 20.46 -22.39
N VAL A 57 16.69 20.35 -21.36
CA VAL A 57 17.16 21.49 -20.58
C VAL A 57 18.40 22.07 -21.24
N SER A 58 18.36 23.37 -21.54
CA SER A 58 19.44 24.07 -22.22
C SER A 58 19.98 25.20 -21.35
N VAL A 59 21.30 25.34 -21.34
CA VAL A 59 22.04 26.43 -20.68
C VAL A 59 23.09 26.90 -21.68
N PRO A 60 23.37 28.20 -21.84
CA PRO A 60 24.44 28.65 -22.72
C PRO A 60 25.79 28.06 -22.31
N SER A 61 26.73 28.04 -23.25
CA SER A 61 28.15 27.95 -22.88
C SER A 61 28.54 29.25 -22.16
N ASN A 62 29.66 29.24 -21.44
CA ASN A 62 30.17 30.45 -20.79
C ASN A 62 31.57 30.80 -21.30
N THR A 63 31.95 32.05 -21.08
CA THR A 63 33.33 32.53 -21.14
C THR A 63 33.53 33.60 -20.07
N ILE A 64 34.77 33.83 -19.66
CA ILE A 64 35.10 34.97 -18.82
C ILE A 64 35.05 36.25 -19.65
N ASN A 65 34.41 37.29 -19.12
CA ASN A 65 34.46 38.65 -19.65
C ASN A 65 35.84 39.24 -19.35
N GLU A 66 36.77 39.13 -20.32
CA GLU A 66 38.16 39.58 -20.15
C GLU A 66 38.29 41.04 -19.70
N VAL A 67 37.38 41.93 -20.11
CA VAL A 67 37.42 43.35 -19.71
C VAL A 67 37.13 43.50 -18.21
N ALA A 68 36.05 42.87 -17.74
CA ALA A 68 35.70 42.88 -16.31
C ALA A 68 36.74 42.12 -15.47
N TYR A 69 37.26 40.99 -15.97
CA TYR A 69 38.29 40.19 -15.30
C TYR A 69 39.62 40.96 -15.15
N ASN A 70 40.06 41.65 -16.21
CA ASN A 70 41.27 42.46 -16.14
C ASN A 70 41.10 43.66 -15.19
N GLN A 71 39.90 44.26 -15.11
CA GLN A 71 39.61 45.32 -14.14
C GLN A 71 39.74 44.80 -12.69
N ILE A 72 39.07 43.70 -12.34
CA ILE A 72 39.12 43.16 -10.97
C ILE A 72 40.54 42.71 -10.57
N VAL A 73 41.37 42.23 -11.50
CA VAL A 73 42.78 41.93 -11.21
C VAL A 73 43.56 43.21 -10.82
N GLN A 74 43.28 44.37 -11.42
CA GLN A 74 43.88 45.65 -11.00
C GLN A 74 43.34 46.13 -9.64
N GLU A 75 42.07 45.89 -9.36
CA GLU A 75 41.47 46.17 -8.04
C GLU A 75 42.09 45.28 -6.95
N ALA A 76 42.37 44.01 -7.27
CA ALA A 76 43.09 43.08 -6.38
C ALA A 76 44.53 43.56 -6.11
N VAL A 77 45.28 43.98 -7.14
CA VAL A 77 46.63 44.56 -6.97
C VAL A 77 46.58 45.82 -6.09
N THR A 78 45.56 46.66 -6.27
CA THR A 78 45.35 47.86 -5.43
C THR A 78 45.00 47.48 -3.98
N ALA A 79 44.25 46.40 -3.77
CA ALA A 79 43.96 45.85 -2.45
C ALA A 79 45.20 45.25 -1.76
N VAL A 80 46.13 44.63 -2.50
CA VAL A 80 47.44 44.19 -1.98
C VAL A 80 48.28 45.41 -1.58
N GLN A 81 48.41 46.41 -2.46
CA GLN A 81 49.22 47.61 -2.21
C GLN A 81 48.73 48.45 -1.02
N SER A 82 47.42 48.45 -0.75
CA SER A 82 46.82 49.11 0.42
C SER A 82 46.81 48.25 1.69
N GLY A 83 47.39 47.03 1.66
CA GLY A 83 47.40 46.11 2.80
C GLY A 83 46.04 45.52 3.17
N LYS A 84 45.04 45.65 2.29
CA LYS A 84 43.66 45.16 2.48
C LYS A 84 43.54 43.65 2.25
N ILE A 85 44.40 43.08 1.40
CA ILE A 85 44.58 41.63 1.23
C ILE A 85 46.07 41.29 1.24
N SER A 86 46.41 40.05 1.61
CA SER A 86 47.79 39.53 1.54
C SER A 86 48.25 39.40 0.08
N SER A 87 49.56 39.52 -0.14
CA SER A 87 50.19 39.40 -1.46
C SER A 87 50.41 37.96 -1.94
N ASP A 88 49.94 36.97 -1.19
CA ASP A 88 50.02 35.57 -1.61
C ASP A 88 48.91 35.20 -2.62
N GLU A 89 49.23 34.23 -3.48
CA GLU A 89 48.38 33.83 -4.61
C GLU A 89 46.98 33.34 -4.18
N ARG A 90 46.87 32.68 -3.02
CA ARG A 90 45.59 32.17 -2.51
C ARG A 90 44.70 33.29 -2.00
N SER A 91 45.26 34.23 -1.23
CA SER A 91 44.54 35.41 -0.76
C SER A 91 44.04 36.28 -1.91
N ILE A 92 44.86 36.49 -2.93
CA ILE A 92 44.48 37.21 -4.16
C ILE A 92 43.39 36.44 -4.92
N GLY A 93 43.61 35.15 -5.19
CA GLY A 93 42.65 34.30 -5.90
C GLY A 93 41.30 34.25 -5.20
N LYS A 94 41.27 33.95 -3.90
CA LYS A 94 40.06 33.95 -3.06
C LYS A 94 39.32 35.28 -3.12
N TRP A 95 40.02 36.42 -3.03
CA TRP A 95 39.37 37.73 -3.13
C TRP A 95 38.69 37.95 -4.49
N VAL A 96 39.37 37.61 -5.59
CA VAL A 96 38.82 37.70 -6.95
C VAL A 96 37.59 36.78 -7.10
N PHE A 97 37.70 35.51 -6.68
CA PHE A 97 36.59 34.55 -6.73
C PHE A 97 35.38 34.99 -5.89
N GLN A 98 35.57 35.65 -4.74
CA GLN A 98 34.49 36.20 -3.92
C GLN A 98 33.69 37.30 -4.64
N GLN A 99 34.36 38.22 -5.37
CA GLN A 99 33.65 39.26 -6.13
C GLN A 99 32.94 38.70 -7.36
N ILE A 100 33.55 37.73 -8.06
CA ILE A 100 32.93 37.06 -9.22
C ILE A 100 31.67 36.31 -8.77
N ALA A 101 31.72 35.60 -7.64
CA ALA A 101 30.57 34.93 -7.04
C ALA A 101 29.45 35.90 -6.60
N ALA A 102 29.78 37.15 -6.30
CA ALA A 102 28.80 38.18 -5.93
C ALA A 102 28.06 38.80 -7.13
N ASN A 103 28.69 38.86 -8.33
CA ASN A 103 28.14 39.52 -9.51
C ASN A 103 28.41 38.70 -10.80
N VAL A 104 27.97 37.44 -10.82
CA VAL A 104 28.34 36.45 -11.86
C VAL A 104 28.18 36.96 -13.29
N ASP A 105 27.03 37.54 -13.64
CA ASP A 105 26.74 38.01 -15.02
C ASP A 105 27.61 39.19 -15.48
N THR A 106 28.30 39.89 -14.58
CA THR A 106 29.29 40.91 -14.94
C THR A 106 30.57 40.29 -15.48
N TYR A 107 30.97 39.15 -14.92
CA TYR A 107 32.27 38.51 -15.16
C TYR A 107 32.18 37.25 -16.03
N VAL A 108 30.99 36.65 -16.16
CA VAL A 108 30.74 35.41 -16.90
C VAL A 108 29.70 35.68 -17.98
N SER A 109 30.11 35.64 -19.24
CA SER A 109 29.27 35.94 -20.40
C SER A 109 28.72 34.68 -21.06
N SER A 110 27.47 34.75 -21.51
CA SER A 110 26.82 33.67 -22.28
C SER A 110 27.37 33.56 -23.70
N THR A 111 27.69 32.34 -24.13
CA THR A 111 28.26 32.02 -25.45
C THR A 111 27.54 30.83 -26.11
N THR A 112 27.74 30.69 -27.42
CA THR A 112 27.26 29.56 -28.22
C THR A 112 28.34 28.48 -28.36
N PRO A 113 27.97 27.20 -28.56
CA PRO A 113 26.61 26.65 -28.62
C PRO A 113 25.92 26.58 -27.25
N MET A 114 24.60 26.41 -27.24
CA MET A 114 23.89 25.98 -26.03
C MET A 114 24.36 24.58 -25.63
N ARG A 115 24.64 24.37 -24.35
CA ARG A 115 24.84 23.04 -23.76
C ARG A 115 23.46 22.49 -23.39
N THR A 116 23.18 21.26 -23.79
CA THR A 116 21.89 20.60 -23.52
C THR A 116 22.07 19.33 -22.70
N VAL A 117 21.09 19.04 -21.85
CA VAL A 117 20.89 17.73 -21.22
C VAL A 117 19.42 17.35 -21.31
N GLU A 118 19.15 16.11 -21.70
CA GLU A 118 17.82 15.55 -21.46
C GLU A 118 17.65 15.30 -19.96
N ALA A 119 16.54 15.79 -19.42
CA ALA A 119 16.15 15.61 -18.04
C ALA A 119 14.79 14.90 -17.99
N GLU A 120 14.60 14.09 -16.94
CA GLU A 120 13.41 13.30 -16.71
C GLU A 120 13.02 13.41 -15.24
N VAL A 121 11.94 14.14 -14.95
CA VAL A 121 11.42 14.31 -13.58
C VAL A 121 10.03 13.71 -13.51
N GLY A 122 9.72 13.06 -12.40
CA GLY A 122 8.49 12.29 -12.29
C GLY A 122 8.29 11.76 -10.89
N GLY A 123 7.18 11.08 -10.70
CA GLY A 123 6.80 10.52 -9.42
C GLY A 123 5.91 9.30 -9.58
N MET A 124 5.70 8.62 -8.46
CA MET A 124 4.76 7.52 -8.34
C MET A 124 3.70 7.86 -7.30
N CYS A 125 2.48 7.45 -7.60
CA CYS A 125 1.30 7.60 -6.76
C CYS A 125 0.48 6.31 -6.75
N THR A 126 -0.61 6.33 -6.01
CA THR A 126 -1.64 5.30 -6.06
C THR A 126 -2.78 5.76 -6.96
N GLY A 127 -3.34 4.85 -7.74
CA GLY A 127 -4.65 5.02 -8.37
C GLY A 127 -5.44 3.72 -8.34
N TRP A 128 -6.73 3.77 -8.68
CA TRP A 128 -7.61 2.61 -8.49
C TRP A 128 -8.77 2.57 -9.49
N TRP A 129 -9.13 1.37 -9.95
CA TRP A 129 -10.15 1.19 -10.99
C TRP A 129 -11.57 1.42 -10.45
N VAL A 130 -12.29 2.34 -11.09
CA VAL A 130 -13.74 2.58 -10.86
C VAL A 130 -14.62 1.81 -11.85
N THR A 131 -14.04 1.26 -12.92
CA THR A 131 -14.77 0.57 -14.00
C THR A 131 -13.96 -0.61 -14.57
N PRO A 132 -14.62 -1.66 -15.11
CA PRO A 132 -13.91 -2.82 -15.65
C PRO A 132 -13.20 -2.56 -16.99
N ASP A 133 -13.55 -1.47 -17.70
CA ASP A 133 -13.00 -1.08 -19.00
C ASP A 133 -11.86 -0.03 -18.90
N GLY A 134 -11.44 0.32 -17.69
CA GLY A 134 -10.16 1.00 -17.44
C GLY A 134 -10.23 2.48 -17.08
N TYR A 135 -11.37 3.04 -16.68
CA TYR A 135 -11.36 4.31 -15.94
C TYR A 135 -10.87 4.08 -14.50
N MET A 136 -9.99 4.95 -14.04
CA MET A 136 -9.42 4.95 -12.70
C MET A 136 -9.31 6.35 -12.11
N VAL A 137 -9.28 6.41 -10.78
CA VAL A 137 -9.17 7.65 -10.00
C VAL A 137 -7.82 7.73 -9.31
N THR A 138 -7.27 8.95 -9.21
CA THR A 138 -6.06 9.31 -8.45
C THR A 138 -6.10 10.83 -8.12
N GLY A 139 -5.08 11.40 -7.48
CA GLY A 139 -5.00 12.83 -7.19
C GLY A 139 -4.68 13.69 -8.42
N ALA A 140 -5.04 14.97 -8.39
CA ALA A 140 -4.60 15.97 -9.39
C ALA A 140 -3.08 16.18 -9.32
N HIS A 141 -2.52 16.30 -8.12
CA HIS A 141 -1.06 16.41 -7.93
C HIS A 141 -0.30 15.12 -8.33
N CYS A 142 -1.00 13.98 -8.43
CA CYS A 142 -0.46 12.72 -8.93
C CYS A 142 -0.44 12.63 -10.48
N VAL A 143 -0.91 13.66 -11.17
CA VAL A 143 -0.90 13.73 -12.65
C VAL A 143 -0.43 15.09 -13.19
N GLN A 144 -0.33 16.13 -12.36
CA GLN A 144 0.16 17.45 -12.75
C GLN A 144 1.01 18.09 -11.65
N ILE A 145 2.24 18.50 -12.02
CA ILE A 145 3.09 19.38 -11.22
C ILE A 145 2.89 20.83 -11.68
N GLY A 146 2.87 21.79 -10.76
CA GLY A 146 2.77 23.22 -11.10
C GLY A 146 4.02 23.75 -11.82
N GLU A 147 3.87 24.72 -12.73
CA GLU A 147 4.96 25.18 -13.62
C GLU A 147 6.25 25.57 -12.87
N THR A 148 6.14 26.22 -11.70
CA THR A 148 7.27 26.64 -10.86
C THR A 148 8.00 25.44 -10.25
N GLU A 149 7.27 24.50 -9.65
CA GLU A 149 7.82 23.29 -9.03
C GLU A 149 8.45 22.38 -10.07
N LEU A 150 7.78 22.19 -11.21
CA LEU A 150 8.29 21.42 -12.34
C LEU A 150 9.60 22.01 -12.87
N SER A 151 9.67 23.34 -12.99
CA SER A 151 10.88 24.06 -13.38
C SER A 151 12.01 23.89 -12.36
N GLN A 152 11.70 23.89 -11.06
CA GLN A 152 12.66 23.68 -9.97
C GLN A 152 13.20 22.24 -9.96
N LEU A 153 12.35 21.23 -10.17
CA LEU A 153 12.77 19.82 -10.27
C LEU A 153 13.68 19.60 -11.48
N PHE A 154 13.32 20.16 -12.65
CA PHE A 154 14.18 20.12 -13.84
C PHE A 154 15.50 20.86 -13.60
N ALA A 155 15.48 22.03 -12.94
CA ALA A 155 16.68 22.76 -12.56
C ALA A 155 17.60 21.90 -11.70
N GLN A 156 17.10 21.32 -10.60
CA GLN A 156 17.91 20.49 -9.70
C GLN A 156 18.56 19.30 -10.44
N GLN A 157 17.81 18.57 -11.26
CA GLN A 157 18.37 17.42 -11.99
C GLN A 157 19.35 17.84 -13.10
N ALA A 158 19.02 18.87 -13.88
CA ALA A 158 19.88 19.33 -14.96
C ALA A 158 21.16 20.01 -14.44
N LEU A 159 21.06 20.83 -13.39
CA LEU A 159 22.21 21.40 -12.70
C LEU A 159 23.11 20.32 -12.11
N ALA A 160 22.56 19.24 -11.55
CA ALA A 160 23.38 18.09 -11.12
C ALA A 160 24.17 17.44 -12.28
N LYS A 161 23.61 17.41 -13.51
CA LYS A 161 24.30 16.93 -14.71
C LYS A 161 25.35 17.93 -15.22
N PHE A 162 24.98 19.21 -15.39
CA PHE A 162 25.89 20.28 -15.84
C PHE A 162 27.03 20.49 -14.85
N ASN A 163 26.73 20.72 -13.57
CA ASN A 163 27.74 21.01 -12.55
C ASN A 163 28.70 19.83 -12.33
N LYS A 164 28.29 18.57 -12.57
CA LYS A 164 29.18 17.39 -12.54
C LYS A 164 30.15 17.32 -13.73
N LYS A 165 29.83 17.97 -14.85
CA LYS A 165 30.75 18.23 -15.96
C LYS A 165 31.62 19.45 -15.64
N ASP A 166 30.98 20.59 -15.41
CA ASP A 166 31.61 21.88 -15.22
C ASP A 166 32.61 21.87 -14.05
N ALA A 167 32.29 21.23 -12.92
CA ALA A 167 33.23 21.09 -11.79
C ALA A 167 34.53 20.36 -12.14
N LYS A 168 34.52 19.42 -13.10
CA LYS A 168 35.76 18.78 -13.58
C LYS A 168 36.60 19.75 -14.39
N GLU A 169 35.96 20.53 -15.25
CA GLU A 169 36.60 21.54 -16.09
C GLU A 169 37.19 22.65 -15.20
N ILE A 170 36.42 23.17 -14.24
CA ILE A 170 36.86 24.10 -13.18
C ILE A 170 38.07 23.56 -12.39
N ILE A 171 37.96 22.36 -11.79
CA ILE A 171 39.03 21.80 -10.95
C ILE A 171 40.31 21.52 -11.78
N SER A 172 40.17 21.26 -13.09
CA SER A 172 41.34 21.18 -13.99
C SER A 172 41.95 22.54 -14.32
N GLY A 173 41.13 23.59 -14.47
CA GLY A 173 41.56 24.95 -14.79
C GLY A 173 42.11 25.76 -13.62
N LEU A 174 41.76 25.40 -12.37
CA LEU A 174 42.21 26.09 -11.15
C LEU A 174 43.71 25.93 -10.83
N GLY A 175 44.47 25.10 -11.55
CA GLY A 175 45.90 24.91 -11.31
C GLY A 175 46.20 24.49 -9.87
N ASP A 176 47.09 25.20 -9.19
CA ASP A 176 47.44 24.94 -7.79
C ASP A 176 46.43 25.52 -6.78
N LEU A 177 45.53 26.41 -7.20
CA LEU A 177 44.44 26.92 -6.35
C LEU A 177 43.37 25.87 -6.05
N ARG A 178 43.32 24.76 -6.81
CA ARG A 178 42.38 23.64 -6.59
C ARG A 178 42.52 22.97 -5.22
N ASN A 179 43.63 23.22 -4.52
CA ASN A 179 43.92 22.70 -3.18
C ASN A 179 43.30 23.55 -2.06
N ASP A 180 42.64 24.68 -2.41
CA ASP A 180 41.91 25.54 -1.48
C ASP A 180 40.40 25.27 -1.58
N GLU A 181 39.81 24.75 -0.50
CA GLU A 181 38.41 24.32 -0.48
C GLU A 181 37.43 25.50 -0.66
N GLU A 182 37.80 26.71 -0.22
CA GLU A 182 36.94 27.89 -0.35
C GLU A 182 36.96 28.42 -1.78
N ILE A 183 38.13 28.46 -2.43
CA ILE A 183 38.23 28.80 -3.86
C ILE A 183 37.44 27.80 -4.72
N VAL A 184 37.54 26.50 -4.43
CA VAL A 184 36.76 25.47 -5.14
C VAL A 184 35.25 25.66 -4.93
N LYS A 185 34.79 25.98 -3.71
CA LYS A 185 33.38 26.28 -3.42
C LYS A 185 32.88 27.52 -4.16
N LEU A 186 33.66 28.61 -4.16
CA LEU A 186 33.32 29.85 -4.88
C LEU A 186 33.25 29.61 -6.40
N ALA A 187 34.23 28.90 -6.96
CA ALA A 187 34.24 28.54 -8.38
C ALA A 187 33.04 27.68 -8.77
N GLN A 188 32.65 26.71 -7.93
CA GLN A 188 31.41 25.95 -8.12
C GLN A 188 30.16 26.83 -8.02
N GLN A 189 30.07 27.72 -7.03
CA GLN A 189 28.95 28.65 -6.86
C GLN A 189 28.73 29.53 -8.09
N ILE A 190 29.80 30.08 -8.67
CA ILE A 190 29.74 30.90 -9.89
C ILE A 190 29.04 30.16 -11.03
N TYR A 191 29.43 28.90 -11.28
CA TYR A 191 28.83 28.10 -12.35
C TYR A 191 27.41 27.64 -11.99
N VAL A 192 27.12 27.32 -10.71
CA VAL A 192 25.75 27.02 -10.24
C VAL A 192 24.83 28.20 -10.54
N THR A 193 25.23 29.41 -10.15
CA THR A 193 24.46 30.65 -10.34
C THR A 193 24.30 31.00 -11.82
N PHE A 194 25.37 30.95 -12.61
CA PHE A 194 25.29 31.15 -14.06
C PHE A 194 24.32 30.14 -14.71
N ASN A 195 24.50 28.85 -14.40
CA ASN A 195 23.70 27.78 -14.99
C ASN A 195 22.23 27.89 -14.60
N SER A 196 21.90 28.32 -13.37
CA SER A 196 20.51 28.49 -12.92
C SER A 196 19.83 29.74 -13.51
N THR A 197 20.57 30.85 -13.66
CA THR A 197 20.02 32.11 -14.18
C THR A 197 19.71 32.03 -15.68
N HIS A 198 20.58 31.36 -16.45
CA HIS A 198 20.46 31.29 -17.91
C HIS A 198 19.81 29.99 -18.43
N MET A 199 19.21 29.19 -17.55
CA MET A 199 18.52 27.94 -17.93
C MET A 199 17.23 28.18 -18.71
N GLN A 200 16.98 27.37 -19.74
CA GLN A 200 15.74 27.34 -20.52
C GLN A 200 15.27 25.90 -20.73
N LEU A 201 13.96 25.67 -20.58
CA LEU A 201 13.30 24.38 -20.83
C LEU A 201 12.72 24.35 -22.25
N SER A 202 12.81 23.19 -22.91
CA SER A 202 12.25 22.96 -24.24
C SER A 202 11.85 21.49 -24.42
N ASN A 203 11.09 21.18 -25.46
CA ASN A 203 10.62 19.82 -25.78
C ASN A 203 9.85 19.10 -24.65
N LEU A 204 9.20 19.86 -23.75
CA LEU A 204 8.50 19.31 -22.59
C LEU A 204 7.39 18.33 -23.02
N LYS A 205 7.50 17.08 -22.58
CA LYS A 205 6.52 16.01 -22.84
C LYS A 205 6.13 15.34 -21.53
N GLN A 206 4.84 15.08 -21.39
CA GLN A 206 4.30 14.30 -20.28
C GLN A 206 3.91 12.90 -20.75
N SER A 207 4.18 11.88 -19.92
CA SER A 207 3.57 10.57 -20.00
C SER A 207 2.94 10.18 -18.66
N LEU A 208 1.83 9.45 -18.74
CA LEU A 208 1.13 8.84 -17.61
C LEU A 208 1.06 7.34 -17.86
N SER A 209 1.22 6.52 -16.83
CA SER A 209 1.16 5.06 -16.93
C SER A 209 0.72 4.39 -15.63
N VAL A 210 0.21 3.18 -15.77
CA VAL A 210 -0.18 2.28 -14.69
C VAL A 210 0.71 1.04 -14.74
N MET A 211 1.25 0.61 -13.60
CA MET A 211 2.01 -0.63 -13.52
C MET A 211 1.04 -1.80 -13.35
N GLN A 212 0.80 -2.56 -14.41
CA GLN A 212 -0.03 -3.76 -14.40
C GLN A 212 0.84 -5.03 -14.40
N SER A 213 0.45 -6.06 -13.64
CA SER A 213 1.06 -7.39 -13.70
C SER A 213 0.93 -8.03 -15.09
N LEU A 214 1.95 -8.79 -15.50
CA LEU A 214 1.90 -9.58 -16.74
C LEU A 214 1.05 -10.86 -16.60
N PRO A 215 0.58 -11.47 -17.72
CA PRO A 215 -0.22 -12.69 -17.69
C PRO A 215 0.48 -13.83 -16.93
N GLY A 216 -0.24 -14.48 -16.01
CA GLY A 216 0.33 -15.53 -15.15
C GLY A 216 1.34 -15.02 -14.10
N GLY A 217 1.43 -13.71 -13.89
CA GLY A 217 2.12 -13.08 -12.78
C GLY A 217 1.21 -12.88 -11.56
N GLY A 218 1.69 -13.32 -10.40
CA GLY A 218 1.30 -12.67 -9.15
C GLY A 218 2.04 -11.33 -9.00
N VAL A 219 1.93 -10.68 -7.84
CA VAL A 219 2.81 -9.57 -7.45
C VAL A 219 4.30 -9.95 -7.51
N ASP A 220 4.60 -11.25 -7.33
CA ASP A 220 5.90 -11.92 -7.41
C ASP A 220 6.62 -11.75 -8.78
N LYS A 221 5.97 -11.19 -9.81
CA LYS A 221 6.49 -11.13 -11.18
C LYS A 221 6.38 -9.73 -11.80
N THR A 222 7.17 -9.54 -12.86
CA THR A 222 7.32 -8.27 -13.57
C THR A 222 5.99 -7.61 -13.92
N ALA A 223 5.81 -6.37 -13.45
CA ALA A 223 4.82 -5.46 -14.01
C ALA A 223 5.31 -4.83 -15.31
N LYS A 224 4.36 -4.30 -16.08
CA LYS A 224 4.60 -3.49 -17.27
C LYS A 224 3.89 -2.15 -17.11
N ALA A 225 4.58 -1.07 -17.49
CA ALA A 225 3.96 0.24 -17.67
C ALA A 225 2.96 0.20 -18.84
N VAL A 226 1.69 0.47 -18.56
CA VAL A 226 0.62 0.59 -19.55
C VAL A 226 0.21 2.06 -19.63
N PRO A 227 0.27 2.70 -20.82
CA PRO A 227 -0.07 4.11 -20.97
C PRO A 227 -1.50 4.45 -20.53
N ALA A 228 -1.65 5.62 -19.92
CA ALA A 228 -2.93 6.16 -19.48
C ALA A 228 -3.19 7.55 -20.09
N GLU A 229 -4.44 7.83 -20.42
CA GLU A 229 -4.92 9.12 -20.94
C GLU A 229 -5.57 9.93 -19.82
N LEU A 230 -5.28 11.23 -19.75
CA LEU A 230 -5.92 12.14 -18.77
C LEU A 230 -7.29 12.59 -19.29
N VAL A 231 -8.37 12.15 -18.63
CA VAL A 231 -9.77 12.45 -19.01
C VAL A 231 -10.30 13.67 -18.26
N SER A 232 -9.85 13.86 -17.01
CA SER A 232 -10.20 15.01 -16.18
C SER A 232 -9.14 15.25 -15.13
N VAL A 233 -8.93 16.50 -14.77
CA VAL A 233 -8.15 16.93 -13.61
C VAL A 233 -8.92 18.04 -12.89
N GLY A 234 -8.80 18.09 -11.58
CA GLY A 234 -9.27 19.18 -10.73
C GLY A 234 -8.11 20.06 -10.26
N GLU A 235 -8.36 20.86 -9.24
CA GLU A 235 -7.34 21.67 -8.58
C GLU A 235 -6.64 20.84 -7.50
N SER A 236 -5.31 20.76 -7.51
CA SER A 236 -4.52 20.13 -6.43
C SER A 236 -4.84 20.74 -5.05
N TYR A 237 -4.57 19.99 -3.97
CA TYR A 237 -4.83 20.42 -2.59
C TYR A 237 -4.32 21.85 -2.33
N PRO A 238 -5.14 22.75 -1.74
CA PRO A 238 -6.43 22.52 -1.08
C PRO A 238 -7.68 22.61 -1.99
N GLY A 239 -7.54 22.46 -3.31
CA GLY A 239 -8.65 22.39 -4.27
C GLY A 239 -9.35 21.03 -4.33
N LYS A 240 -10.21 20.80 -5.34
CA LYS A 240 -10.82 19.47 -5.59
C LYS A 240 -9.78 18.51 -6.22
N ASP A 241 -8.86 18.02 -5.39
CA ASP A 241 -7.65 17.27 -5.76
C ASP A 241 -7.97 15.86 -6.32
N PHE A 242 -8.40 15.83 -7.57
CA PHE A 242 -8.92 14.66 -8.26
C PHE A 242 -8.41 14.60 -9.70
N ALA A 243 -8.06 13.40 -10.16
CA ALA A 243 -7.82 13.09 -11.56
C ALA A 243 -8.56 11.80 -11.96
N LEU A 244 -9.06 11.82 -13.20
CA LEU A 244 -9.65 10.68 -13.87
C LEU A 244 -8.75 10.29 -15.04
N LEU A 245 -8.21 9.08 -14.99
CA LEU A 245 -7.42 8.50 -16.07
C LEU A 245 -8.22 7.41 -16.79
N LYS A 246 -7.89 7.17 -18.06
CA LYS A 246 -8.38 6.04 -18.85
C LYS A 246 -7.21 5.23 -19.39
N VAL A 247 -7.21 3.93 -19.11
CA VAL A 247 -6.38 2.96 -19.84
C VAL A 247 -7.25 2.27 -20.88
N ASN A 248 -6.74 2.16 -22.11
CA ASN A 248 -7.50 1.66 -23.25
C ASN A 248 -7.22 0.18 -23.55
N GLY A 249 -8.16 -0.46 -24.27
CA GLY A 249 -8.13 -1.90 -24.56
C GLY A 249 -8.40 -2.82 -23.36
N GLN A 250 -8.81 -2.28 -22.21
CA GLN A 250 -9.02 -3.04 -20.97
C GLN A 250 -10.43 -3.63 -20.91
N GLN A 251 -10.57 -4.78 -20.25
CA GLN A 251 -11.83 -5.42 -19.87
C GLN A 251 -11.61 -6.20 -18.56
N ASN A 252 -12.69 -6.47 -17.81
CA ASN A 252 -12.67 -7.32 -16.61
C ASN A 252 -11.67 -6.93 -15.51
N LEU A 253 -11.20 -5.67 -15.49
CA LEU A 253 -10.32 -5.17 -14.43
C LEU A 253 -11.03 -5.24 -13.07
N PRO A 254 -10.36 -5.65 -11.98
CA PRO A 254 -10.95 -5.62 -10.64
C PRO A 254 -11.25 -4.18 -10.21
N THR A 255 -12.47 -3.95 -9.72
CA THR A 255 -12.97 -2.64 -9.28
C THR A 255 -13.38 -2.67 -7.80
N VAL A 256 -13.33 -1.53 -7.12
CA VAL A 256 -13.88 -1.38 -5.75
C VAL A 256 -15.21 -0.61 -5.73
N PRO A 257 -16.15 -0.96 -4.82
CA PRO A 257 -17.44 -0.29 -4.72
C PRO A 257 -17.31 1.08 -4.03
N LEU A 258 -18.04 2.09 -4.53
CA LEU A 258 -18.15 3.37 -3.86
C LEU A 258 -19.19 3.31 -2.72
N GLY A 259 -18.81 3.77 -1.54
CA GLY A 259 -19.72 3.99 -0.41
C GLY A 259 -20.33 5.38 -0.47
N ASP A 260 -20.68 5.93 0.69
CA ASP A 260 -21.11 7.32 0.82
C ASP A 260 -20.34 8.06 1.92
N ASP A 261 -20.32 9.40 1.86
CA ASP A 261 -19.75 10.26 2.90
C ASP A 261 -20.42 10.01 4.27
N ALA A 262 -21.67 9.54 4.26
CA ALA A 262 -22.45 9.18 5.46
C ALA A 262 -22.19 7.76 6.00
N ASP A 263 -21.42 6.90 5.30
CA ASP A 263 -21.09 5.54 5.77
C ASP A 263 -20.10 5.56 6.97
N VAL A 264 -19.45 6.70 7.25
CA VAL A 264 -18.43 6.89 8.33
C VAL A 264 -18.58 8.23 9.06
N ARG A 265 -18.18 8.26 10.34
CA ARG A 265 -18.24 9.43 11.24
C ARG A 265 -16.96 9.53 12.08
N THR A 266 -16.76 10.66 12.77
CA THR A 266 -15.69 10.82 13.76
C THR A 266 -15.67 9.66 14.77
N GLY A 267 -14.51 9.02 14.91
CA GLY A 267 -14.29 7.83 15.72
C GLY A 267 -14.31 6.50 14.97
N ASP A 268 -14.88 6.44 13.76
CA ASP A 268 -14.85 5.23 12.92
C ASP A 268 -13.44 5.01 12.32
N THR A 269 -12.99 3.75 12.25
CA THR A 269 -11.71 3.39 11.61
C THR A 269 -11.81 3.49 10.09
N LEU A 270 -10.87 4.23 9.50
CA LEU A 270 -10.65 4.33 8.06
C LEU A 270 -9.46 3.46 7.66
N TYR A 271 -9.57 2.79 6.51
CA TYR A 271 -8.54 1.90 5.97
C TYR A 271 -8.03 2.48 4.64
N ILE A 272 -6.74 2.75 4.55
CA ILE A 272 -6.10 3.36 3.37
C ILE A 272 -5.31 2.29 2.64
N SER A 273 -5.50 2.15 1.32
CA SER A 273 -4.60 1.32 0.50
C SER A 273 -3.78 2.17 -0.48
N GLY A 274 -2.49 1.89 -0.59
CA GLY A 274 -1.60 2.60 -1.51
C GLY A 274 -0.15 2.18 -1.46
N PHE A 275 0.68 2.84 -2.28
CA PHE A 275 2.07 2.49 -2.53
C PHE A 275 3.03 3.47 -1.84
N PRO A 276 3.56 3.15 -0.65
CA PRO A 276 4.40 4.09 0.09
C PRO A 276 5.74 4.29 -0.61
N GLY A 277 6.11 5.56 -0.83
CA GLY A 277 7.36 5.97 -1.49
C GLY A 277 8.62 5.44 -0.81
N LEU A 278 8.55 5.22 0.52
CA LEU A 278 9.59 4.57 1.32
C LEU A 278 9.90 3.14 0.86
N VAL A 279 8.95 2.47 0.19
CA VAL A 279 9.11 1.13 -0.39
C VAL A 279 9.41 1.21 -1.89
N THR A 280 8.64 1.98 -2.65
CA THR A 280 8.78 2.04 -4.12
C THR A 280 10.10 2.68 -4.57
N ASN A 281 10.56 3.74 -3.90
CA ASN A 281 11.70 4.56 -4.35
C ASN A 281 13.07 4.05 -3.88
N THR A 282 13.14 3.16 -2.89
CA THR A 282 14.42 2.62 -2.37
C THR A 282 14.93 1.43 -3.18
N PRO A 283 16.24 1.26 -3.41
CA PRO A 283 16.78 0.03 -4.02
C PRO A 283 16.73 -1.20 -3.11
N PHE A 284 16.33 -1.06 -1.84
CA PHE A 284 16.37 -2.14 -0.84
C PHE A 284 15.31 -3.24 -1.04
N PHE A 285 14.08 -2.90 -1.44
CA PHE A 285 12.98 -3.85 -1.57
C PHE A 285 12.92 -4.49 -2.97
N SER A 286 12.41 -5.73 -3.03
CA SER A 286 12.17 -6.46 -4.28
C SER A 286 11.12 -5.76 -5.14
N LEU A 287 11.09 -6.07 -6.45
CA LEU A 287 10.05 -5.54 -7.34
C LEU A 287 8.64 -5.96 -6.88
N GLU A 288 8.49 -7.17 -6.32
CA GLU A 288 7.27 -7.69 -5.72
C GLU A 288 6.74 -6.79 -4.60
N SER A 289 7.55 -6.49 -3.59
CA SER A 289 7.14 -5.64 -2.46
C SER A 289 6.86 -4.19 -2.86
N LYS A 290 7.29 -3.75 -4.07
CA LYS A 290 6.96 -2.45 -4.65
C LYS A 290 5.67 -2.44 -5.47
N LEU A 291 5.18 -3.63 -5.85
CA LEU A 291 3.96 -3.85 -6.62
C LEU A 291 2.80 -4.35 -5.75
N GLU A 292 3.04 -4.65 -4.48
CA GLU A 292 2.02 -4.84 -3.46
C GLU A 292 1.68 -3.50 -2.76
N PRO A 293 0.42 -3.01 -2.82
CA PRO A 293 0.02 -1.82 -2.07
C PRO A 293 -0.14 -2.18 -0.59
N ALA A 294 0.44 -1.37 0.28
CA ALA A 294 0.24 -1.45 1.71
C ALA A 294 -1.23 -1.13 2.07
N LEU A 295 -1.68 -1.65 3.23
CA LEU A 295 -2.88 -1.19 3.91
C LEU A 295 -2.45 -0.53 5.23
N THR A 296 -2.90 0.69 5.50
CA THR A 296 -2.78 1.34 6.81
C THR A 296 -4.17 1.67 7.36
N GLU A 297 -4.29 1.83 8.67
CA GLU A 297 -5.56 2.13 9.32
C GLU A 297 -5.41 3.24 10.38
N GLY A 298 -6.50 3.95 10.66
CA GLY A 298 -6.54 5.00 11.68
C GLY A 298 -7.90 5.69 11.76
N PRO A 299 -8.12 6.55 12.77
CA PRO A 299 -9.42 7.14 13.03
C PRO A 299 -9.82 8.22 12.02
N TYR A 300 -11.12 8.31 11.70
CA TYR A 300 -11.74 9.56 11.27
C TYR A 300 -11.72 10.53 12.44
N ASN A 301 -11.00 11.65 12.32
CA ASN A 301 -10.89 12.65 13.38
C ASN A 301 -11.94 13.75 13.23
N ALA A 302 -11.97 14.45 12.10
CA ALA A 302 -12.87 15.57 11.90
C ALA A 302 -13.20 15.79 10.41
N LYS A 303 -14.38 16.35 10.14
CA LYS A 303 -14.63 17.01 8.86
C LYS A 303 -14.01 18.41 8.92
N ARG A 304 -13.21 18.75 7.91
CA ARG A 304 -12.64 20.08 7.70
C ARG A 304 -13.19 20.66 6.40
N THR A 305 -13.11 21.97 6.27
CA THR A 305 -13.51 22.70 5.06
C THR A 305 -12.49 23.80 4.82
N THR A 306 -12.01 23.93 3.58
CA THR A 306 -11.04 24.97 3.19
C THR A 306 -11.70 26.35 3.12
N GLN A 307 -10.89 27.41 3.02
CA GLN A 307 -11.40 28.78 2.81
C GLN A 307 -12.22 28.90 1.51
N THR A 308 -11.94 28.06 0.51
CA THR A 308 -12.68 27.96 -0.76
C THR A 308 -13.91 27.04 -0.71
N GLY A 309 -14.24 26.47 0.47
CA GLY A 309 -15.43 25.65 0.68
C GLY A 309 -15.27 24.16 0.32
N VAL A 310 -14.06 23.68 0.01
CA VAL A 310 -13.80 22.26 -0.29
C VAL A 310 -13.80 21.45 1.01
N PRO A 311 -14.67 20.44 1.17
CA PRO A 311 -14.67 19.58 2.35
C PRO A 311 -13.62 18.47 2.26
N TYR A 312 -13.00 18.17 3.41
CA TYR A 312 -12.07 17.05 3.60
C TYR A 312 -12.40 16.29 4.88
N ILE A 313 -12.00 15.01 4.94
CA ILE A 313 -11.97 14.21 6.17
C ILE A 313 -10.51 14.19 6.66
N GLN A 314 -10.28 14.57 7.92
CA GLN A 314 -8.99 14.50 8.59
C GLN A 314 -8.83 13.12 9.25
N THR A 315 -7.65 12.51 9.13
CA THR A 315 -7.31 11.22 9.76
C THR A 315 -5.88 11.18 10.29
N GLN A 316 -5.63 10.25 11.21
CA GLN A 316 -4.31 9.89 11.76
C GLN A 316 -3.83 8.51 11.27
N ALA A 317 -4.47 7.93 10.25
CA ALA A 317 -3.96 6.74 9.57
C ALA A 317 -2.57 7.05 8.96
N PRO A 318 -1.52 6.23 9.23
CA PRO A 318 -0.17 6.49 8.72
C PRO A 318 -0.15 6.60 7.19
N SER A 319 0.41 7.69 6.68
CA SER A 319 0.51 7.94 5.24
C SER A 319 1.85 8.58 4.86
N TYR A 320 2.28 8.33 3.63
CA TYR A 320 3.55 8.79 3.08
C TYR A 320 3.33 9.21 1.62
N HIS A 321 4.21 10.06 1.07
CA HIS A 321 4.23 10.33 -0.38
C HIS A 321 4.22 9.01 -1.16
N GLY A 322 3.40 8.95 -2.23
CA GLY A 322 3.09 7.71 -2.96
C GLY A 322 1.75 7.07 -2.59
N ASN A 323 1.30 7.16 -1.32
CA ASN A 323 -0.05 6.76 -0.93
C ASN A 323 -1.14 7.72 -1.45
N SER A 324 -0.74 8.93 -1.89
CA SER A 324 -1.63 9.89 -2.55
C SER A 324 -2.38 9.27 -3.74
N GLY A 325 -3.64 9.65 -3.88
CA GLY A 325 -4.56 9.09 -4.87
C GLY A 325 -5.12 7.71 -4.49
N GLY A 326 -4.67 7.13 -3.38
CA GLY A 326 -5.14 5.83 -2.89
C GLY A 326 -6.56 5.87 -2.33
N PRO A 327 -7.36 4.81 -2.53
CA PRO A 327 -8.71 4.75 -1.99
C PRO A 327 -8.68 4.56 -0.46
N VAL A 328 -9.63 5.22 0.20
CA VAL A 328 -9.88 5.08 1.63
C VAL A 328 -11.23 4.40 1.83
N PHE A 329 -11.24 3.31 2.59
CA PHE A 329 -12.37 2.42 2.79
C PHE A 329 -12.97 2.52 4.19
N SER A 330 -14.26 2.23 4.30
CA SER A 330 -14.87 1.80 5.56
C SER A 330 -14.52 0.33 5.88
N LYS A 331 -14.82 -0.09 7.11
CA LYS A 331 -14.72 -1.50 7.58
C LYS A 331 -15.49 -2.55 6.74
N ASP A 332 -16.34 -2.11 5.81
CA ASP A 332 -17.18 -2.95 4.96
C ASP A 332 -16.69 -2.95 3.49
N GLY A 333 -15.51 -2.38 3.22
CA GLY A 333 -14.85 -2.46 1.90
C GLY A 333 -15.33 -1.49 0.84
N LYS A 334 -16.18 -0.52 1.22
CA LYS A 334 -16.64 0.55 0.35
C LYS A 334 -15.72 1.76 0.44
N VAL A 335 -15.42 2.40 -0.69
CA VAL A 335 -14.63 3.64 -0.75
C VAL A 335 -15.43 4.81 -0.18
N ILE A 336 -14.92 5.44 0.89
CA ILE A 336 -15.48 6.66 1.50
C ILE A 336 -14.73 7.93 1.09
N GLY A 337 -13.60 7.79 0.40
CA GLY A 337 -12.84 8.91 -0.16
C GLY A 337 -11.49 8.49 -0.74
N MET A 338 -10.64 9.46 -1.01
CA MET A 338 -9.30 9.27 -1.57
C MET A 338 -8.26 10.07 -0.79
N LEU A 339 -7.14 9.44 -0.44
CA LEU A 339 -6.08 10.05 0.35
C LEU A 339 -5.30 11.10 -0.46
N ILE A 340 -5.08 12.26 0.15
CA ILE A 340 -4.08 13.25 -0.20
C ILE A 340 -2.96 13.15 0.85
N ALA A 341 -1.83 12.54 0.50
CA ALA A 341 -0.71 12.31 1.41
C ALA A 341 0.30 13.46 1.35
N GLY A 342 1.00 13.72 2.46
CA GLY A 342 2.07 14.72 2.52
C GLY A 342 1.59 16.16 2.35
N THR A 343 0.38 16.48 2.84
CA THR A 343 -0.13 17.86 2.86
C THR A 343 0.78 18.75 3.70
N VAL A 344 1.34 19.79 3.06
CA VAL A 344 2.23 20.75 3.68
C VAL A 344 1.41 21.81 4.42
N SER A 345 1.88 22.23 5.60
CA SER A 345 1.34 23.38 6.32
C SER A 345 1.63 24.70 5.61
N GLU A 346 0.90 25.77 5.98
CA GLU A 346 1.10 27.12 5.42
C GLU A 346 2.50 27.70 5.71
N GLY A 347 3.26 27.11 6.66
CA GLY A 347 4.65 27.44 6.96
C GLY A 347 5.70 26.59 6.23
N GLY A 348 5.30 25.64 5.37
CA GLY A 348 6.23 24.77 4.63
C GLY A 348 6.65 23.48 5.34
N GLU A 349 6.23 23.27 6.59
CA GLU A 349 6.46 22.01 7.33
C GLU A 349 5.46 20.94 6.88
N ALA A 350 5.94 19.71 6.67
CA ALA A 350 5.08 18.58 6.31
C ALA A 350 4.26 18.09 7.53
N SER A 351 2.96 17.86 7.34
CA SER A 351 2.10 17.28 8.38
C SER A 351 2.34 15.77 8.51
N GLU A 352 3.39 15.38 9.26
CA GLU A 352 3.68 13.95 9.50
C GLU A 352 2.64 13.24 10.39
N SER A 353 1.80 14.00 11.10
CA SER A 353 0.83 13.47 12.09
C SER A 353 -0.64 13.58 11.67
N GLU A 354 -0.98 14.31 10.61
CA GLU A 354 -2.37 14.42 10.12
C GLU A 354 -2.41 14.33 8.59
N SER A 355 -3.32 13.49 8.07
CA SER A 355 -3.55 13.29 6.64
C SER A 355 -4.99 13.66 6.26
N PHE A 356 -5.21 14.06 5.00
CA PHE A 356 -6.51 14.51 4.51
C PHE A 356 -7.05 13.59 3.42
N VAL A 357 -8.37 13.37 3.44
CA VAL A 357 -9.08 12.48 2.52
C VAL A 357 -10.17 13.28 1.81
N LEU A 358 -10.11 13.30 0.48
CA LEU A 358 -11.13 13.90 -0.38
C LEU A 358 -12.39 13.00 -0.34
N PRO A 359 -13.57 13.49 0.09
CA PRO A 359 -14.74 12.63 0.29
C PRO A 359 -15.28 12.01 -1.02
N VAL A 360 -15.84 10.79 -0.93
CA VAL A 360 -16.35 10.06 -2.10
C VAL A 360 -17.51 10.79 -2.80
N GLY A 361 -18.24 11.67 -2.11
CA GLY A 361 -19.21 12.58 -2.72
C GLY A 361 -18.63 13.43 -3.85
N ILE A 362 -17.40 13.95 -3.69
CA ILE A 362 -16.70 14.71 -4.74
C ILE A 362 -16.25 13.79 -5.88
N ILE A 363 -15.84 12.56 -5.55
CA ILE A 363 -15.43 11.55 -6.53
C ILE A 363 -16.64 11.17 -7.41
N LYS A 364 -17.82 10.96 -6.82
CA LYS A 364 -19.10 10.74 -7.52
C LYS A 364 -19.47 11.93 -8.41
N GLU A 365 -19.36 13.16 -7.90
CA GLU A 365 -19.58 14.41 -8.66
C GLU A 365 -18.70 14.43 -9.93
N LYS A 366 -17.38 14.24 -9.79
CA LYS A 366 -16.43 14.33 -10.91
C LYS A 366 -16.52 13.19 -11.91
N LEU A 367 -16.92 12.00 -11.49
CA LEU A 367 -17.26 10.91 -12.42
C LEU A 367 -18.56 11.22 -13.19
N GLY A 368 -19.56 11.79 -12.51
CA GLY A 368 -20.80 12.28 -13.10
C GLY A 368 -20.59 13.36 -14.18
N GLU A 369 -19.72 14.35 -13.92
CA GLU A 369 -19.33 15.39 -14.90
C GLU A 369 -18.77 14.82 -16.21
N LYS A 370 -18.19 13.61 -16.17
CA LYS A 370 -17.64 12.91 -17.34
C LYS A 370 -18.53 11.76 -17.84
N ASN A 371 -19.75 11.61 -17.31
CA ASN A 371 -20.67 10.51 -17.58
C ASN A 371 -20.11 9.10 -17.28
N VAL A 372 -19.02 9.00 -16.51
CA VAL A 372 -18.43 7.72 -16.11
C VAL A 372 -19.26 7.15 -14.96
N LYS A 373 -19.77 5.93 -15.16
CA LYS A 373 -20.60 5.23 -14.17
C LYS A 373 -19.75 4.14 -13.51
N PRO A 374 -19.46 4.23 -12.20
CA PRO A 374 -18.81 3.15 -11.47
C PRO A 374 -19.58 1.84 -11.65
N ALA A 375 -18.85 0.75 -11.91
CA ALA A 375 -19.46 -0.54 -12.20
C ALA A 375 -18.61 -1.67 -11.62
N GLN A 376 -19.24 -2.58 -10.86
CA GLN A 376 -18.56 -3.72 -10.27
C GLN A 376 -18.23 -4.77 -11.34
N ALA A 377 -16.95 -5.11 -11.47
CA ALA A 377 -16.49 -6.14 -12.39
C ALA A 377 -16.99 -7.55 -11.98
N VAL A 378 -17.31 -8.38 -12.97
CA VAL A 378 -17.59 -9.81 -12.77
C VAL A 378 -16.41 -10.50 -12.08
N THR A 379 -15.18 -10.10 -12.43
CA THR A 379 -13.93 -10.49 -11.77
C THR A 379 -13.95 -10.22 -10.28
N THR A 380 -14.30 -9.00 -9.84
CA THR A 380 -14.43 -8.65 -8.42
C THR A 380 -15.47 -9.54 -7.73
N THR A 381 -16.65 -9.72 -8.34
CA THR A 381 -17.71 -10.54 -7.75
C THR A 381 -17.26 -11.99 -7.55
N ARG A 382 -16.69 -12.63 -8.58
CA ARG A 382 -16.18 -14.01 -8.48
C ARG A 382 -15.02 -14.17 -7.53
N TYR A 383 -14.17 -13.15 -7.44
CA TYR A 383 -13.03 -13.14 -6.54
C TYR A 383 -13.47 -12.97 -5.07
N ASN A 384 -14.45 -12.11 -4.79
CA ASN A 384 -15.07 -11.99 -3.47
C ASN A 384 -15.83 -13.27 -3.08
N GLU A 385 -16.57 -13.89 -4.02
CA GLU A 385 -17.21 -15.20 -3.83
C GLU A 385 -16.18 -16.31 -3.50
N ALA A 386 -14.97 -16.24 -4.05
CA ALA A 386 -13.88 -17.20 -3.81
C ALA A 386 -13.17 -16.94 -2.47
N LEU A 387 -12.90 -15.68 -2.13
CA LEU A 387 -12.33 -15.27 -0.85
C LEU A 387 -13.25 -15.62 0.33
N ASN A 388 -14.57 -15.48 0.17
CA ASN A 388 -15.53 -15.88 1.20
C ASN A 388 -15.41 -17.38 1.55
N ASP A 389 -15.27 -18.26 0.55
CA ASP A 389 -15.03 -19.69 0.76
C ASP A 389 -13.63 -19.95 1.35
N TYR A 390 -12.60 -19.30 0.81
CA TYR A 390 -11.20 -19.45 1.23
C TYR A 390 -11.01 -19.12 2.71
N PHE A 391 -11.54 -17.97 3.17
CA PHE A 391 -11.44 -17.56 4.57
C PHE A 391 -12.28 -18.45 5.50
N ARG A 392 -13.36 -19.06 5.01
CA ARG A 392 -14.11 -20.14 5.71
C ARG A 392 -13.39 -21.50 5.65
N ARG A 393 -12.17 -21.57 5.09
CA ARG A 393 -11.35 -22.78 4.87
C ARG A 393 -12.03 -23.81 3.95
N TYR A 394 -12.99 -23.38 3.15
CA TYR A 394 -13.69 -24.19 2.16
C TYR A 394 -12.89 -24.21 0.83
N TYR A 395 -11.63 -24.61 0.92
CA TYR A 395 -10.67 -24.52 -0.18
C TYR A 395 -11.11 -25.30 -1.43
N SER A 396 -11.81 -26.43 -1.25
CA SER A 396 -12.37 -27.19 -2.39
C SER A 396 -13.50 -26.44 -3.12
N ALA A 397 -14.22 -25.53 -2.44
CA ALA A 397 -15.23 -24.66 -3.05
C ALA A 397 -14.61 -23.37 -3.63
N ALA A 398 -13.59 -22.82 -2.97
CA ALA A 398 -12.87 -21.63 -3.42
C ALA A 398 -12.05 -21.85 -4.70
N LEU A 399 -11.35 -22.98 -4.80
CA LEU A 399 -10.43 -23.30 -5.90
C LEU A 399 -11.05 -23.20 -7.33
N PRO A 400 -12.25 -23.74 -7.62
CA PRO A 400 -12.87 -23.55 -8.94
C PRO A 400 -13.24 -22.08 -9.21
N LYS A 401 -13.71 -21.33 -8.20
CA LYS A 401 -14.03 -19.90 -8.34
C LYS A 401 -12.79 -19.05 -8.65
N PHE A 402 -11.67 -19.29 -7.96
CA PHE A 402 -10.41 -18.61 -8.31
C PHE A 402 -9.92 -18.95 -9.72
N ARG A 403 -10.17 -20.17 -10.22
CA ARG A 403 -9.86 -20.52 -11.62
C ARG A 403 -10.78 -19.79 -12.62
N GLU A 404 -12.04 -19.54 -12.28
CA GLU A 404 -12.94 -18.67 -13.07
C GLU A 404 -12.39 -17.23 -13.10
N VAL A 405 -11.96 -16.67 -11.96
CA VAL A 405 -11.31 -15.34 -11.88
C VAL A 405 -10.06 -15.27 -12.76
N GLN A 406 -9.21 -16.30 -12.73
CA GLN A 406 -8.00 -16.37 -13.56
C GLN A 406 -8.33 -16.49 -15.07
N ALA A 407 -9.46 -17.08 -15.44
CA ALA A 407 -9.94 -17.11 -16.82
C ALA A 407 -10.56 -15.77 -17.26
N LEU A 408 -11.27 -15.08 -16.35
CA LEU A 408 -11.86 -13.75 -16.60
C LEU A 408 -10.81 -12.64 -16.72
N PHE A 409 -9.74 -12.72 -15.93
CA PHE A 409 -8.61 -11.78 -15.94
C PHE A 409 -7.27 -12.51 -15.70
N PRO A 410 -6.58 -12.97 -16.77
CA PRO A 410 -5.31 -13.73 -16.68
C PRO A 410 -4.13 -12.99 -16.04
N ASN A 411 -4.27 -11.68 -15.82
CA ASN A 411 -3.27 -10.81 -15.20
C ASN A 411 -3.62 -10.48 -13.73
N HIS A 412 -4.61 -11.16 -13.12
CA HIS A 412 -5.09 -10.84 -11.77
C HIS A 412 -3.98 -11.00 -10.71
N PRO A 413 -3.50 -9.91 -10.06
CA PRO A 413 -2.23 -9.89 -9.34
C PRO A 413 -2.12 -10.84 -8.14
N TYR A 414 -3.26 -11.33 -7.62
CA TYR A 414 -3.29 -12.21 -6.45
C TYR A 414 -3.87 -13.61 -6.70
N VAL A 415 -4.47 -13.88 -7.87
CA VAL A 415 -5.31 -15.10 -8.02
C VAL A 415 -4.48 -16.39 -8.00
N ALA A 416 -3.27 -16.35 -8.56
CA ALA A 416 -2.37 -17.50 -8.61
C ALA A 416 -1.91 -17.96 -7.21
N LYS A 417 -1.70 -17.00 -6.28
CA LYS A 417 -1.39 -17.26 -4.87
C LYS A 417 -2.52 -18.04 -4.20
N TYR A 418 -3.74 -17.53 -4.25
CA TYR A 418 -4.91 -18.19 -3.65
C TYR A 418 -5.24 -19.56 -4.27
N ILE A 419 -4.99 -19.76 -5.57
CA ILE A 419 -5.08 -21.08 -6.22
C ILE A 419 -4.05 -22.05 -5.60
N SER A 420 -2.78 -21.64 -5.51
CA SER A 420 -1.68 -22.45 -4.96
C SER A 420 -1.92 -22.81 -3.50
N GLU A 421 -2.26 -21.82 -2.66
CA GLU A 421 -2.56 -21.99 -1.23
C GLU A 421 -3.77 -22.92 -1.02
N SER A 422 -4.84 -22.76 -1.80
CA SER A 422 -6.01 -23.65 -1.73
C SER A 422 -5.63 -25.10 -2.08
N GLN A 423 -4.83 -25.31 -3.15
CA GLN A 423 -4.35 -26.64 -3.52
C GLN A 423 -3.47 -27.26 -2.42
N GLN A 424 -2.57 -26.47 -1.83
CA GLN A 424 -1.72 -26.91 -0.72
C GLN A 424 -2.57 -27.28 0.50
N ALA A 425 -3.54 -26.44 0.89
CA ALA A 425 -4.41 -26.68 2.03
C ALA A 425 -5.28 -27.94 1.87
N ILE A 426 -5.85 -28.17 0.69
CA ILE A 426 -6.56 -29.41 0.36
C ILE A 426 -5.62 -30.62 0.50
N SER A 427 -4.41 -30.55 -0.09
CA SER A 427 -3.44 -31.65 -0.02
C SER A 427 -2.94 -31.95 1.40
N ALA A 428 -2.91 -30.92 2.27
CA ALA A 428 -2.55 -31.02 3.68
C ALA A 428 -3.72 -31.41 4.60
N GLY A 429 -4.90 -31.71 4.04
CA GLY A 429 -6.09 -32.10 4.83
C GLY A 429 -6.73 -30.97 5.64
N LYS A 430 -6.45 -29.70 5.30
CA LYS A 430 -6.98 -28.49 5.96
C LYS A 430 -8.31 -27.99 5.36
N ASP A 431 -8.89 -28.73 4.42
CA ASP A 431 -10.15 -28.36 3.77
C ASP A 431 -11.35 -28.70 4.64
N GLU A 432 -12.05 -27.66 5.09
CA GLU A 432 -13.24 -27.76 5.95
C GLU A 432 -14.56 -27.71 5.14
N THR A 433 -14.48 -27.77 3.80
CA THR A 433 -15.64 -27.73 2.89
C THR A 433 -16.72 -28.74 3.29
N PRO A 434 -17.97 -28.30 3.58
CA PRO A 434 -19.05 -29.19 3.99
C PRO A 434 -19.39 -30.24 2.92
N LYS A 435 -19.22 -31.51 3.27
CA LYS A 435 -19.46 -32.63 2.34
C LYS A 435 -20.97 -32.75 2.05
N PRO A 436 -21.37 -32.96 0.78
CA PRO A 436 -22.77 -32.91 0.37
C PRO A 436 -23.61 -33.96 1.12
N ILE A 437 -24.85 -33.60 1.46
CA ILE A 437 -25.78 -34.44 2.24
C ILE A 437 -25.92 -35.86 1.66
N LEU A 438 -25.84 -36.01 0.34
CA LEU A 438 -25.85 -37.31 -0.34
C LEU A 438 -24.75 -38.27 0.16
N MET A 439 -23.56 -37.77 0.54
CA MET A 439 -22.50 -38.60 1.11
C MET A 439 -22.91 -39.17 2.48
N TRP A 440 -23.54 -38.37 3.33
CA TRP A 440 -24.08 -38.83 4.62
C TRP A 440 -25.26 -39.78 4.45
N VAL A 441 -26.11 -39.59 3.43
CA VAL A 441 -27.18 -40.53 3.06
C VAL A 441 -26.59 -41.86 2.56
N LEU A 442 -25.51 -41.85 1.77
CA LEU A 442 -24.83 -43.06 1.32
C LEU A 442 -24.13 -43.81 2.46
N ILE A 443 -23.46 -43.10 3.37
CA ILE A 443 -22.85 -43.68 4.58
C ILE A 443 -23.94 -44.28 5.48
N GLY A 444 -25.00 -43.52 5.78
CA GLY A 444 -26.11 -43.97 6.61
C GLY A 444 -26.84 -45.17 5.99
N GLY A 445 -27.15 -45.12 4.70
CA GLY A 445 -27.75 -46.23 3.96
C GLY A 445 -26.86 -47.48 3.92
N GLY A 446 -25.54 -47.32 3.75
CA GLY A 446 -24.58 -48.42 3.82
C GLY A 446 -24.54 -49.08 5.20
N VAL A 447 -24.52 -48.30 6.28
CA VAL A 447 -24.61 -48.80 7.66
C VAL A 447 -25.95 -49.53 7.90
N LEU A 448 -27.06 -48.96 7.44
CA LEU A 448 -28.40 -49.55 7.58
C LEU A 448 -28.48 -50.90 6.83
N LEU A 449 -27.91 -50.98 5.62
CA LEU A 449 -27.84 -52.20 4.82
C LEU A 449 -26.94 -53.27 5.49
N LEU A 450 -25.81 -52.89 6.07
CA LEU A 450 -24.95 -53.79 6.87
C LEU A 450 -25.69 -54.32 8.11
N LEU A 451 -26.45 -53.48 8.82
CA LEU A 451 -27.27 -53.89 9.97
C LEU A 451 -28.37 -54.89 9.56
N VAL A 452 -29.03 -54.67 8.41
CA VAL A 452 -30.01 -55.61 7.84
C VAL A 452 -29.35 -56.94 7.47
N LEU A 453 -28.19 -56.93 6.80
CA LEU A 453 -27.45 -58.15 6.48
C LEU A 453 -27.01 -58.91 7.74
N ALA A 454 -26.55 -58.21 8.78
CA ALA A 454 -26.20 -58.81 10.06
C ALA A 454 -27.42 -59.45 10.75
N ALA A 455 -28.59 -58.77 10.75
CA ALA A 455 -29.83 -59.31 11.29
C ALA A 455 -30.32 -60.56 10.53
N VAL A 456 -30.22 -60.56 9.20
CA VAL A 456 -30.51 -61.73 8.36
C VAL A 456 -29.54 -62.88 8.65
N LEU A 457 -28.24 -62.60 8.76
CA LEU A 457 -27.23 -63.61 9.11
C LEU A 457 -27.49 -64.23 10.50
N VAL A 458 -27.81 -63.41 11.51
CA VAL A 458 -28.22 -63.89 12.85
C VAL A 458 -29.49 -64.74 12.78
N LYS A 459 -30.47 -64.39 11.96
CA LYS A 459 -31.69 -65.18 11.74
C LYS A 459 -31.37 -66.54 11.11
N VAL A 460 -30.51 -66.59 10.10
CA VAL A 460 -30.05 -67.84 9.44
C VAL A 460 -29.23 -68.71 10.40
N LEU A 461 -28.32 -68.13 11.18
CA LEU A 461 -27.50 -68.84 12.17
C LEU A 461 -28.34 -69.39 13.33
N ARG A 462 -29.38 -68.65 13.78
CA ARG A 462 -30.38 -69.17 14.73
C ARG A 462 -31.19 -70.32 14.13
N GLY A 463 -31.69 -70.18 12.90
CA GLY A 463 -32.45 -71.24 12.20
C GLY A 463 -31.66 -72.54 11.98
N ARG A 464 -30.32 -72.47 11.90
CA ARG A 464 -29.46 -73.66 11.82
C ARG A 464 -29.24 -74.41 13.14
N ARG A 465 -29.61 -73.84 14.29
CA ARG A 465 -29.45 -74.50 15.61
C ARG A 465 -30.62 -75.40 16.02
N THR A 466 -31.74 -75.39 15.29
CA THR A 466 -32.92 -76.24 15.56
C THR A 466 -33.05 -77.38 14.55
N ARG A 467 -32.31 -78.47 14.77
CA ARG A 467 -32.62 -79.80 14.21
C ARG A 467 -33.22 -80.67 15.32
N PRO A 468 -34.41 -81.27 15.14
CA PRO A 468 -34.95 -82.22 16.12
C PRO A 468 -34.10 -83.49 16.21
N PRO A 469 -34.01 -84.15 17.37
CA PRO A 469 -33.55 -85.54 17.46
C PRO A 469 -34.55 -86.50 16.81
N ALA A 470 -34.10 -87.67 16.38
CA ALA A 470 -34.94 -88.70 15.79
C ALA A 470 -35.81 -89.42 16.84
N ILE A 471 -36.99 -89.89 16.43
CA ILE A 471 -37.98 -90.56 17.28
C ILE A 471 -37.76 -92.08 17.23
N ILE A 472 -37.86 -92.74 18.39
CA ILE A 472 -37.92 -94.21 18.54
C ILE A 472 -39.23 -94.56 19.28
N SER A 473 -39.81 -95.71 18.94
CA SER A 473 -41.17 -96.16 19.29
C SER A 473 -41.12 -97.55 19.99
N PRO A 474 -42.17 -97.99 20.74
CA PRO A 474 -41.97 -98.38 22.14
C PRO A 474 -42.56 -99.74 22.56
N GLN A 475 -42.40 -100.15 23.85
CA GLN A 475 -43.24 -101.02 24.72
C GLN A 475 -42.40 -101.54 25.96
N PRO A 476 -42.96 -102.14 27.04
CA PRO A 476 -43.93 -101.52 27.98
C PRO A 476 -43.77 -101.89 29.51
N GLY A 477 -44.39 -101.10 30.42
CA GLY A 477 -45.07 -101.64 31.62
C GLY A 477 -44.51 -101.40 33.05
N TYR A 478 -45.42 -101.02 33.98
CA TYR A 478 -45.35 -101.08 35.47
C TYR A 478 -44.24 -100.25 36.18
N GLY A 479 -44.38 -99.55 37.33
CA GLY A 479 -45.46 -99.21 38.30
C GLY A 479 -44.81 -98.81 39.67
N ALA A 480 -45.40 -98.14 40.67
CA ALA A 480 -46.66 -97.36 40.86
C ALA A 480 -46.67 -96.65 42.26
N VAL A 481 -47.76 -95.97 42.67
CA VAL A 481 -48.14 -95.51 44.06
C VAL A 481 -47.51 -94.17 44.58
N GLN A 482 -48.07 -93.63 45.68
CA GLN A 482 -48.01 -92.26 46.29
C GLN A 482 -48.09 -92.38 47.87
N PRO A 483 -48.28 -91.33 48.72
CA PRO A 483 -47.75 -89.94 48.90
C PRO A 483 -47.35 -89.71 50.41
N PRO A 484 -47.59 -88.59 51.17
CA PRO A 484 -47.60 -87.11 50.95
C PRO A 484 -46.47 -86.36 51.78
N PRO A 485 -46.64 -85.57 52.90
CA PRO A 485 -47.38 -84.31 53.19
C PRO A 485 -46.60 -83.14 53.93
N TRP A 486 -47.27 -81.96 54.12
CA TRP A 486 -47.11 -80.90 55.19
C TRP A 486 -45.83 -80.01 55.28
N GLN A 487 -45.83 -78.72 55.75
CA GLN A 487 -46.90 -77.82 56.28
C GLN A 487 -46.59 -76.27 56.20
N GLN A 488 -47.60 -75.48 55.81
CA GLN A 488 -48.11 -74.17 56.38
C GLN A 488 -47.44 -72.76 56.23
N LEU A 489 -48.26 -71.74 56.57
CA LEU A 489 -48.23 -70.26 56.30
C LEU A 489 -48.71 -69.49 57.58
N PRO A 490 -48.49 -68.16 57.81
CA PRO A 490 -49.27 -67.04 57.19
C PRO A 490 -48.54 -65.66 57.10
N ALA A 491 -49.28 -64.54 57.01
CA ALA A 491 -48.81 -63.19 56.60
C ALA A 491 -49.16 -62.04 57.60
N GLY A 492 -48.69 -60.80 57.31
CA GLY A 492 -48.95 -59.56 58.08
C GLY A 492 -48.77 -58.26 57.25
N GLN A 493 -49.19 -57.10 57.78
CA GLN A 493 -49.28 -55.78 57.09
C GLN A 493 -48.72 -54.61 57.93
N ALA A 494 -48.32 -53.48 57.32
CA ALA A 494 -48.60 -52.08 57.73
C ALA A 494 -47.77 -51.00 56.96
N GLN A 495 -48.23 -49.74 56.98
CA GLN A 495 -47.68 -48.55 56.27
C GLN A 495 -46.79 -47.66 57.16
N LEU A 496 -45.97 -46.76 56.57
CA LEU A 496 -45.87 -45.28 56.81
C LEU A 496 -44.53 -44.64 56.32
N SER A 497 -44.45 -43.29 56.26
CA SER A 497 -43.31 -42.44 55.79
C SER A 497 -43.37 -41.04 56.47
N PRO A 498 -42.43 -40.06 56.26
CA PRO A 498 -41.04 -40.01 55.75
C PRO A 498 -40.06 -39.43 56.85
N PRO A 499 -39.37 -38.24 56.80
CA PRO A 499 -38.52 -37.50 55.80
C PRO A 499 -37.13 -36.93 56.33
N VAL A 500 -36.43 -36.12 55.50
CA VAL A 500 -35.36 -35.10 55.80
C VAL A 500 -33.85 -35.54 55.92
N GLN A 501 -32.95 -34.57 55.67
CA GLN A 501 -31.46 -34.54 55.61
C GLN A 501 -30.81 -34.10 56.98
N PRO A 502 -29.52 -33.68 57.18
CA PRO A 502 -28.31 -33.61 56.30
C PRO A 502 -26.93 -33.98 56.96
N MET A 503 -25.83 -33.68 56.24
CA MET A 503 -24.45 -33.32 56.72
C MET A 503 -23.32 -34.34 57.05
N GLN A 504 -22.13 -33.92 56.57
CA GLN A 504 -20.68 -34.16 56.84
C GLN A 504 -20.17 -34.40 58.30
N PRO A 505 -18.84 -34.62 58.59
CA PRO A 505 -17.64 -34.94 57.76
C PRO A 505 -16.58 -35.94 58.37
N ALA A 506 -15.42 -36.10 57.67
CA ALA A 506 -14.03 -35.98 58.20
C ALA A 506 -13.05 -37.19 58.36
N HIS A 507 -11.76 -36.85 58.23
CA HIS A 507 -10.48 -37.54 58.56
C HIS A 507 -10.02 -38.78 57.73
N GLY A 508 -8.73 -38.95 57.38
CA GLY A 508 -7.59 -37.99 57.43
C GLY A 508 -6.18 -38.60 57.21
N ALA A 509 -5.23 -37.77 56.71
CA ALA A 509 -3.75 -37.93 56.65
C ALA A 509 -3.17 -39.10 55.80
N TYR A 510 -1.97 -39.05 55.18
CA TYR A 510 -0.80 -38.13 55.19
C TYR A 510 -0.24 -37.97 53.75
N GLY A 511 0.68 -37.05 53.38
CA GLY A 511 1.18 -35.85 54.07
C GLY A 511 2.68 -35.54 53.86
N HIS A 512 3.00 -34.44 53.14
CA HIS A 512 4.31 -33.72 53.06
C HIS A 512 5.50 -34.39 52.31
N SER A 513 6.48 -33.66 51.77
CA SER A 513 6.75 -32.19 51.70
C SER A 513 6.85 -31.71 50.22
N GLY A 514 6.94 -30.44 49.82
CA GLY A 514 7.31 -29.19 50.50
C GLY A 514 8.82 -28.90 50.36
N SER A 515 9.32 -27.71 50.04
CA SER A 515 8.85 -26.42 49.47
C SER A 515 10.02 -25.41 49.67
N ASP A 516 9.83 -24.15 49.21
CA ASP A 516 10.37 -22.89 49.76
C ASP A 516 11.14 -22.02 48.74
N GLY A 517 11.04 -20.67 48.76
CA GLY A 517 10.08 -19.87 49.53
C GLY A 517 10.45 -18.37 49.69
N TYR A 518 9.75 -17.50 48.95
CA TYR A 518 9.49 -16.06 49.23
C TYR A 518 10.64 -15.04 49.39
N GLY A 519 10.33 -13.78 49.04
CA GLY A 519 11.11 -12.56 49.27
C GLY A 519 10.56 -11.40 48.43
N SER A 520 10.38 -10.20 49.01
CA SER A 520 9.69 -9.06 48.37
C SER A 520 10.49 -7.75 48.37
N ASP A 521 9.97 -6.78 47.59
CA ASP A 521 10.25 -5.34 47.62
C ASP A 521 11.62 -4.84 47.10
N GLY A 522 11.57 -3.84 46.19
CA GLY A 522 12.77 -3.30 45.53
C GLY A 522 12.50 -2.21 44.47
N SER A 523 12.41 -0.97 44.93
CA SER A 523 12.45 0.32 44.20
C SER A 523 13.12 0.42 42.81
N GLY A 524 12.55 1.27 41.93
CA GLY A 524 13.33 2.12 41.02
C GLY A 524 13.09 1.92 39.50
N PRO A 525 13.14 2.98 38.67
CA PRO A 525 12.83 2.89 37.23
C PRO A 525 14.07 2.67 36.35
N GLY A 526 13.92 1.88 35.29
CA GLY A 526 14.87 1.76 34.18
C GLY A 526 14.23 2.21 32.86
N GLY A 527 14.57 3.40 32.38
CA GLY A 527 14.13 3.88 31.07
C GLY A 527 15.06 3.42 29.94
N TYR A 528 14.50 2.84 28.88
CA TYR A 528 15.25 2.55 27.65
C TYR A 528 15.11 3.72 26.68
N GLY A 529 16.25 4.34 26.35
CA GLY A 529 16.28 5.59 25.59
C GLY A 529 15.92 5.44 24.12
N ALA A 530 15.27 6.45 23.56
CA ALA A 530 15.05 6.57 22.12
C ALA A 530 16.39 6.82 21.40
N GLY A 531 16.79 5.88 20.53
CA GLY A 531 17.92 6.06 19.62
C GLY A 531 17.52 6.96 18.45
N GLY A 532 17.83 8.25 18.54
CA GLY A 532 17.60 9.21 17.45
C GLY A 532 18.55 8.97 16.27
N TYR A 533 18.03 8.56 15.13
CA TYR A 533 18.80 8.43 13.88
C TYR A 533 18.76 9.75 13.10
N ALA A 534 19.84 10.52 13.17
CA ALA A 534 20.00 11.73 12.38
C ALA A 534 20.16 11.39 10.89
N ALA A 535 19.32 11.97 10.03
CA ALA A 535 19.39 11.79 8.59
C ALA A 535 20.51 12.63 7.96
N GLY A 536 21.63 12.00 7.64
CA GLY A 536 22.69 12.59 6.81
C GLY A 536 22.38 12.49 5.31
N PRO A 537 22.67 13.51 4.48
CA PRO A 537 22.36 13.49 3.06
C PRO A 537 23.38 12.71 2.20
N TYR A 538 22.99 12.51 0.94
CA TYR A 538 23.74 11.97 -0.21
C TYR A 538 23.84 10.44 -0.36
N GLY A 539 23.17 9.96 -1.41
CA GLY A 539 23.36 8.65 -2.03
C GLY A 539 22.81 8.67 -3.44
N SER A 540 23.64 9.00 -4.43
CA SER A 540 23.20 9.07 -5.84
C SER A 540 22.84 7.69 -6.37
N ALA A 541 21.57 7.48 -6.75
CA ALA A 541 21.11 6.20 -7.27
C ALA A 541 21.84 5.80 -8.57
N PRO A 542 22.24 4.53 -8.73
CA PRO A 542 22.77 4.02 -9.99
C PRO A 542 21.65 3.86 -11.04
N GLU A 543 22.03 3.94 -12.32
CA GLU A 543 21.10 3.85 -13.45
C GLU A 543 20.49 2.44 -13.57
N ALA A 544 19.18 2.32 -13.36
CA ALA A 544 18.44 1.11 -13.66
C ALA A 544 18.22 1.01 -15.18
N GLN A 545 18.92 0.09 -15.85
CA GLN A 545 18.82 -0.12 -17.30
C GLN A 545 17.50 -0.78 -17.71
N PHE A 546 16.42 0.01 -17.77
CA PHE A 546 15.18 -0.39 -18.42
C PHE A 546 15.34 -0.30 -19.96
N GLN A 547 15.08 -1.40 -20.65
CA GLN A 547 15.15 -1.46 -22.12
C GLN A 547 13.97 -0.68 -22.73
N GLN A 548 14.29 0.23 -23.67
CA GLN A 548 13.31 1.12 -24.30
C GLN A 548 12.33 0.35 -25.21
N PRO A 549 11.00 0.52 -25.04
CA PRO A 549 10.02 0.17 -26.07
C PRO A 549 10.04 1.21 -27.23
N PRO A 550 9.65 0.84 -28.46
CA PRO A 550 9.66 1.75 -29.60
C PRO A 550 8.57 2.85 -29.51
N HIS A 551 8.90 4.05 -30.04
CA HIS A 551 8.04 5.24 -29.97
C HIS A 551 6.73 5.14 -30.78
N PRO A 552 5.59 5.59 -30.22
CA PRO A 552 4.49 6.19 -30.96
C PRO A 552 4.82 7.62 -31.42
N GLN A 553 4.14 8.13 -32.46
CA GLN A 553 4.40 9.45 -33.04
C GLN A 553 3.44 10.56 -32.54
N GLN A 554 3.94 11.80 -32.62
CA GLN A 554 3.21 13.09 -32.69
C GLN A 554 2.23 13.44 -31.55
N GLY A 555 2.77 14.17 -30.56
CA GLY A 555 2.04 15.21 -29.81
C GLY A 555 2.63 16.59 -30.16
N GLY A 556 1.85 17.66 -30.04
CA GLY A 556 2.21 18.99 -30.56
C GLY A 556 3.40 19.68 -29.88
N ASP A 557 4.20 20.41 -30.67
CA ASP A 557 5.30 21.26 -30.18
C ASP A 557 4.74 22.48 -29.44
N GLN A 558 5.10 22.63 -28.16
CA GLN A 558 4.89 23.85 -27.39
C GLN A 558 6.23 24.40 -26.91
N THR A 559 6.93 25.08 -27.81
CA THR A 559 8.16 25.81 -27.52
C THR A 559 7.84 27.03 -26.64
N ARG A 560 8.07 26.92 -25.32
CA ARG A 560 7.67 27.93 -24.33
C ARG A 560 8.86 28.37 -23.46
N ALA A 561 9.43 29.52 -23.78
CA ALA A 561 10.59 30.09 -23.09
C ALA A 561 10.22 30.66 -21.69
N VAL A 562 10.23 29.80 -20.68
CA VAL A 562 10.14 30.21 -19.27
C VAL A 562 11.47 30.86 -18.87
N ARG A 563 11.45 32.15 -18.53
CA ARG A 563 12.62 32.86 -17.97
C ARG A 563 12.63 32.77 -16.46
N TYR A 564 13.68 32.18 -15.89
CA TYR A 564 14.01 32.37 -14.48
C TYR A 564 14.49 33.82 -14.27
N GLY A 565 13.94 34.57 -13.29
CA GLY A 565 14.34 35.98 -13.15
C GLY A 565 13.53 36.92 -12.25
N GLN A 566 12.43 36.48 -11.61
CA GLN A 566 11.73 37.30 -10.61
C GLN A 566 11.27 36.47 -9.40
N PHE A 567 12.23 36.14 -8.53
CA PHE A 567 11.95 35.72 -7.16
C PHE A 567 12.93 36.43 -6.21
N ALA A 568 12.46 36.80 -5.02
CA ALA A 568 13.32 37.25 -3.94
C ALA A 568 14.17 36.08 -3.43
N PRO A 569 15.38 36.31 -2.88
CA PRO A 569 16.16 35.24 -2.26
C PRO A 569 15.38 34.60 -1.09
N PRO A 570 15.58 33.30 -0.81
CA PRO A 570 14.95 32.65 0.34
C PRO A 570 15.26 33.37 1.65
N SER A 571 14.26 33.50 2.52
CA SER A 571 14.44 33.97 3.90
C SER A 571 15.40 33.05 4.65
N ASP A 572 16.38 33.63 5.33
CA ASP A 572 17.60 32.93 5.75
C ASP A 572 17.37 31.81 6.80
N PRO A 573 17.57 30.52 6.45
CA PRO A 573 17.42 29.40 7.39
C PRO A 573 18.52 29.33 8.47
N ARG A 574 19.61 30.09 8.33
CA ARG A 574 20.80 29.98 9.21
C ARG A 574 20.54 30.47 10.63
N SER A 575 19.49 31.27 10.85
CA SER A 575 19.13 31.82 12.17
C SER A 575 18.88 30.74 13.24
N GLY A 576 18.19 29.65 12.90
CA GLY A 576 17.98 28.51 13.82
C GLY A 576 19.22 27.63 13.96
N GLN A 577 19.82 27.24 12.83
CA GLN A 577 20.91 26.24 12.82
C GLN A 577 22.20 26.74 13.48
N VAL A 578 22.54 28.03 13.35
CA VAL A 578 23.71 28.61 14.05
C VAL A 578 23.52 28.57 15.56
N ALA A 579 22.33 28.91 16.06
CA ALA A 579 22.06 28.95 17.49
C ALA A 579 22.08 27.56 18.18
N ASP A 580 21.83 26.47 17.43
CA ASP A 580 22.03 25.10 17.92
C ASP A 580 23.51 24.67 17.82
N LEU A 581 24.22 25.05 16.75
CA LEU A 581 25.64 24.73 16.58
C LEU A 581 26.52 25.40 17.64
N GLU A 582 26.24 26.66 17.96
CA GLU A 582 26.90 27.40 19.06
C GLU A 582 26.64 26.76 20.42
N ARG A 583 25.41 26.28 20.68
CA ARG A 583 25.09 25.53 21.91
C ARG A 583 25.84 24.18 21.99
N GLN A 584 25.98 23.47 20.87
CA GLN A 584 26.77 22.23 20.82
C GLN A 584 28.26 22.47 21.03
N ILE A 585 28.83 23.52 20.42
CA ILE A 585 30.24 23.92 20.63
C ILE A 585 30.48 24.33 22.09
N ALA A 586 29.58 25.13 22.69
CA ALA A 586 29.67 25.55 24.08
C ALA A 586 29.49 24.41 25.11
N ASP A 587 28.86 23.29 24.72
CA ASP A 587 28.82 22.07 25.53
C ASP A 587 30.09 21.23 25.37
N LEU A 588 30.58 21.08 24.13
CA LEU A 588 31.84 20.40 23.85
C LEU A 588 33.02 21.06 24.58
N GLN A 589 33.08 22.39 24.57
CA GLN A 589 34.11 23.16 25.28
C GLN A 589 34.03 23.00 26.81
N ARG A 590 32.82 22.93 27.39
CA ARG A 590 32.66 22.58 28.82
C ARG A 590 33.21 21.20 29.13
N ARG A 591 32.87 20.21 28.30
CA ARG A 591 33.29 18.80 28.48
C ARG A 591 34.78 18.56 28.22
N LEU A 592 35.45 19.46 27.51
CA LEU A 592 36.91 19.45 27.29
C LEU A 592 37.68 20.29 28.32
N GLY A 593 37.02 21.22 29.03
CA GLY A 593 37.64 22.05 30.07
C GLY A 593 37.95 21.31 31.38
N ASP A 594 37.22 20.24 31.69
CA ASP A 594 37.32 19.51 32.96
C ASP A 594 38.35 18.35 32.95
N GLN A 595 39.28 18.30 31.99
CA GLN A 595 40.39 17.34 32.02
C GLN A 595 41.62 17.93 32.73
N PRO A 596 42.03 17.41 33.91
CA PRO A 596 43.30 17.80 34.53
C PRO A 596 44.50 17.23 33.75
N PRO A 597 45.61 17.96 33.65
CA PRO A 597 46.80 17.49 32.95
C PRO A 597 47.52 16.40 33.76
N ASN A 598 47.58 15.19 33.23
CA ASN A 598 48.39 14.10 33.78
C ASN A 598 49.69 13.90 32.98
N SER A 599 50.73 13.55 33.74
CA SER A 599 52.08 13.15 33.32
C SER A 599 52.15 11.86 32.52
#